data_AF-A0A976HCS9-F1
#
_entry.id   AF-A0A976HCS9-F1
#
_cell.length_a   1.000
_cell.length_b   1.000
_cell.length_c   1.000
_cell.angle_alpha   90.00
_cell.angle_beta   90.00
_cell.angle_gamma   90.00
#
_symmetry.space_group_name_H-M   'P 1'
#
loop_
_entity.id
_entity.type
_entity.pdbx_description
1 polymer ?
#
loop_
_entity_poly.entity_id
_entity_poly.type
_entity_poly.pdbx_seq_one_letter_code
_entity_poly.pdbx_strand_id
1 'polypeptide(L)'
;MVTIRLTNSKTRRKEDFQPIDPKNVRMYVCGPTVYDRAHLGNARPVIVFDVLNRLLRHVYGADHVTYVRNFTDVDDKINAEALRRQKAGSPGTLEELIHERTNETIAQYHADMDALGAMRPDHEPRATEYIGQMVAMIAGLITSNHAYEAAGHVLFRVRSYKDYGKLSGRSVDDMIAGARVEVAPFKEDPMDFVLWKPSTDQEPGWDSPWGRGRPGWHIECSAMAHELLGESFDIHGGGLDLQFPHHENEIAQSACAHPHGSFARYWLHNEMLQVEGKKMSKSLGNFFTVRDLL
;
A
#
# COMPACT_ATOMS: atom_id res chain seq x y z
N MET A 1 12.46 -3.73 32.43
CA MET A 1 12.12 -4.13 31.06
C MET A 1 11.19 -3.07 30.50
N VAL A 2 11.49 -2.48 29.34
CA VAL A 2 10.69 -1.38 28.77
C VAL A 2 9.41 -1.97 28.18
N THR A 3 8.24 -1.49 28.60
CA THR A 3 6.95 -1.89 28.01
C THR A 3 6.53 -0.86 26.96
N ILE A 4 6.51 -1.26 25.70
CA ILE A 4 5.97 -0.45 24.60
C ILE A 4 4.45 -0.65 24.57
N ARG A 5 3.67 0.45 24.47
CA ARG A 5 2.21 0.39 24.37
C ARG A 5 1.73 1.13 23.12
N LEU A 6 1.00 0.44 22.26
CA LEU A 6 0.57 0.93 20.95
C LEU A 6 -0.96 1.03 20.88
N THR A 7 -1.48 2.08 20.26
CA THR A 7 -2.92 2.18 19.97
C THR A 7 -3.22 1.37 18.71
N ASN A 8 -3.78 0.18 18.89
CA ASN A 8 -4.07 -0.74 17.79
C ASN A 8 -5.41 -0.38 17.14
N SER A 9 -5.39 0.07 15.88
CA SER A 9 -6.61 0.46 15.16
C SER A 9 -7.60 -0.70 15.02
N LYS A 10 -7.11 -1.95 14.92
CA LYS A 10 -7.96 -3.15 14.84
C LYS A 10 -8.85 -3.32 16.07
N THR A 11 -8.34 -2.99 17.26
CA THR A 11 -9.05 -3.17 18.53
C THR A 11 -9.55 -1.87 19.15
N ARG A 12 -9.10 -0.71 18.63
CA ARG A 12 -9.38 0.64 19.12
C ARG A 12 -8.92 0.89 20.55
N ARG A 13 -7.91 0.13 21.01
CA ARG A 13 -7.37 0.23 22.36
C ARG A 13 -5.86 0.40 22.35
N LYS A 14 -5.35 0.97 23.43
CA LYS A 14 -3.92 0.97 23.72
C LYS A 14 -3.54 -0.35 24.38
N GLU A 15 -2.71 -1.12 23.71
CA GLU A 15 -2.34 -2.49 24.07
C GLU A 15 -0.84 -2.58 24.30
N ASP A 16 -0.42 -3.49 25.18
CA ASP A 16 1.00 -3.79 25.36
C ASP A 16 1.50 -4.49 24.09
N PHE A 17 2.59 -3.99 23.53
CA PHE A 17 3.20 -4.57 22.34
C PHE A 17 3.97 -5.83 22.71
N GLN A 18 3.59 -6.95 22.10
CA GLN A 18 4.23 -8.25 22.27
C GLN A 18 4.59 -8.81 20.89
N PRO A 19 5.87 -8.77 20.49
CA PRO A 19 6.27 -9.30 19.19
C PRO A 19 6.03 -10.81 19.12
N ILE A 20 5.81 -11.31 17.91
CA ILE A 20 5.76 -12.74 17.60
C ILE A 20 7.11 -13.38 17.91
N ASP A 21 8.20 -12.72 17.50
CA ASP A 21 9.57 -13.10 17.83
C ASP A 21 10.35 -11.85 18.30
N PRO A 22 10.78 -11.77 19.57
CA PRO A 22 11.55 -10.62 20.07
C PRO A 22 12.94 -10.49 19.42
N LYS A 23 13.41 -11.50 18.68
CA LYS A 23 14.66 -11.43 17.89
C LYS A 23 14.43 -10.99 16.45
N ASN A 24 13.17 -10.85 16.02
CA ASN A 24 12.82 -10.34 14.70
C ASN A 24 11.40 -9.72 14.69
N VAL A 25 11.33 -8.46 15.13
CA VAL A 25 10.12 -7.65 15.04
C VAL A 25 9.91 -7.22 13.59
N ARG A 26 8.80 -7.64 12.99
CA ARG A 26 8.51 -7.43 11.56
C ARG A 26 7.47 -6.34 11.37
N MET A 27 7.87 -5.25 10.70
CA MET A 27 7.06 -4.06 10.47
C MET A 27 6.96 -3.76 8.98
N TYR A 28 5.74 -3.68 8.46
CA TYR A 28 5.45 -3.18 7.12
C TYR A 28 4.77 -1.81 7.22
N VAL A 29 5.21 -0.84 6.41
CA VAL A 29 4.55 0.47 6.30
C VAL A 29 4.28 0.76 4.84
N CYS A 30 3.03 1.05 4.48
CA CYS A 30 2.69 1.44 3.12
C CYS A 30 3.47 2.69 2.70
N GLY A 31 4.21 2.58 1.60
CA GLY A 31 5.02 3.67 1.07
C GLY A 31 4.32 4.51 0.00
N PRO A 32 5.06 5.40 -0.68
CA PRO A 32 4.47 6.36 -1.60
C PRO A 32 4.22 5.76 -2.99
N THR A 33 3.26 6.34 -3.70
CA THR A 33 3.20 6.24 -5.16
C THR A 33 4.20 7.24 -5.77
N VAL A 34 5.14 6.75 -6.56
CA VAL A 34 6.31 7.53 -7.02
C VAL A 34 6.10 8.21 -8.38
N TYR A 35 5.01 8.98 -8.49
CA TYR A 35 4.69 9.74 -9.72
C TYR A 35 5.16 11.20 -9.70
N ASP A 36 5.37 11.79 -8.52
CA ASP A 36 5.75 13.19 -8.31
C ASP A 36 6.58 13.31 -7.04
N ARG A 37 7.16 14.49 -6.81
CA ARG A 37 7.99 14.78 -5.65
C ARG A 37 7.21 14.68 -4.34
N ALA A 38 7.87 14.19 -3.29
CA ALA A 38 7.26 13.95 -1.99
C ALA A 38 6.71 15.24 -1.35
N HIS A 39 5.44 15.21 -0.97
CA HIS A 39 4.85 16.28 -0.17
C HIS A 39 4.90 15.96 1.33
N LEU A 40 4.64 16.96 2.18
CA LEU A 40 4.68 16.77 3.63
C LEU A 40 3.77 15.62 4.11
N GLY A 41 2.61 15.46 3.47
CA GLY A 41 1.73 14.29 3.68
C GLY A 41 2.44 12.94 3.51
N ASN A 42 3.33 12.78 2.52
CA ASN A 42 4.12 11.55 2.34
C ASN A 42 5.24 11.43 3.38
N ALA A 43 5.80 12.56 3.82
CA ALA A 43 6.89 12.58 4.80
C ALA A 43 6.44 12.23 6.22
N ARG A 44 5.22 12.61 6.62
CA ARG A 44 4.73 12.37 7.98
C ARG A 44 4.71 10.89 8.38
N PRO A 45 4.14 9.95 7.60
CA PRO A 45 4.22 8.54 7.91
C PRO A 45 5.68 8.10 8.11
N VAL A 46 6.60 8.52 7.23
CA VAL A 46 8.03 8.18 7.33
C VAL A 46 8.61 8.60 8.67
N ILE A 47 8.40 9.85 9.09
CA ILE A 47 8.94 10.35 10.35
C ILE A 47 8.33 9.59 11.55
N VAL A 48 7.01 9.40 11.55
CA VAL A 48 6.30 8.73 12.66
C VAL A 48 6.76 7.28 12.81
N PHE A 49 6.89 6.55 11.69
CA PHE A 49 7.31 5.16 11.71
C PHE A 49 8.82 5.00 11.86
N ASP A 50 9.64 5.98 11.48
CA ASP A 50 11.07 6.01 11.80
C ASP A 50 11.32 6.12 13.30
N VAL A 51 10.57 6.98 14.01
CA VAL A 51 10.61 7.05 15.48
C VAL A 51 10.25 5.71 16.10
N LEU A 52 9.23 5.03 15.58
CA LEU A 52 8.85 3.69 16.04
C LEU A 52 9.95 2.66 15.74
N ASN A 53 10.49 2.63 14.52
CA ASN A 53 11.60 1.75 14.13
C ASN A 53 12.81 1.91 15.05
N ARG A 54 13.22 3.15 15.33
CA ARG A 54 14.32 3.48 16.25
C ARG A 54 14.03 3.00 17.66
N LEU A 55 12.80 3.19 18.16
CA LEU A 55 12.39 2.69 19.48
C LEU A 55 12.44 1.15 19.55
N LEU A 56 11.91 0.47 18.53
CA LEU A 56 11.93 -0.99 18.45
C LEU A 56 13.37 -1.52 18.43
N ARG A 57 14.25 -0.93 17.60
CA ARG A 57 15.68 -1.29 17.56
C ARG A 57 16.40 -1.00 18.87
N HIS A 58 16.05 0.08 19.56
CA HIS A 58 16.61 0.39 20.88
C HIS A 58 16.21 -0.65 21.94
N VAL A 59 14.96 -1.12 21.92
CA VAL A 59 14.41 -2.04 22.94
C VAL A 59 14.76 -3.50 22.65
N TYR A 60 14.67 -3.93 21.38
CA TYR A 60 14.86 -5.32 20.99
C TYR A 60 16.26 -5.63 20.46
N GLY A 61 16.99 -4.64 19.95
CA GLY A 61 18.30 -4.79 19.34
C GLY A 61 18.32 -4.24 17.91
N ALA A 62 19.45 -3.66 17.50
CA ALA A 62 19.59 -3.00 16.19
C ALA A 62 19.28 -3.94 15.02
N ASP A 63 19.65 -5.22 15.14
CA ASP A 63 19.49 -6.23 14.10
C ASP A 63 18.23 -7.11 14.29
N HIS A 64 17.38 -6.78 15.26
CA HIS A 64 16.18 -7.56 15.60
C HIS A 64 14.89 -6.93 15.07
N VAL A 65 14.99 -6.05 14.08
CA VAL A 65 13.84 -5.41 13.44
C VAL A 65 13.99 -5.55 11.93
N THR A 66 12.97 -6.12 11.28
CA THR A 66 12.81 -6.11 9.82
C THR A 66 11.74 -5.08 9.47
N TYR A 67 12.17 -3.95 8.90
CA TYR A 67 11.34 -2.85 8.44
C TYR A 67 11.23 -2.86 6.90
N VAL A 68 10.00 -3.03 6.41
CA VAL A 68 9.65 -3.00 4.98
C VAL A 68 8.80 -1.77 4.68
N ARG A 69 9.09 -1.08 3.57
CA ARG A 69 8.22 -0.04 3.00
C ARG A 69 8.26 -0.09 1.48
N ASN A 70 7.14 -0.36 0.83
CA ASN A 70 7.12 -0.48 -0.62
C ASN A 70 7.22 0.86 -1.37
N PHE A 71 7.43 0.76 -2.67
CA PHE A 71 7.12 1.80 -3.64
C PHE A 71 6.01 1.31 -4.56
N THR A 72 4.93 2.08 -4.68
CA THR A 72 3.94 1.84 -5.74
C THR A 72 4.42 2.56 -7.00
N ASP A 73 4.93 1.78 -7.95
CA ASP A 73 5.44 2.24 -9.24
C ASP A 73 4.56 1.82 -10.43
N VAL A 74 3.31 1.44 -10.15
CA VAL A 74 2.26 1.20 -11.14
C VAL A 74 1.14 2.23 -10.94
N ASP A 75 1.20 3.36 -11.66
CA ASP A 75 0.19 4.43 -11.56
C ASP A 75 -0.02 5.14 -12.90
N ASP A 76 -1.25 5.57 -13.15
CA ASP A 76 -1.63 6.20 -14.42
C ASP A 76 -0.85 7.50 -14.68
N LYS A 77 -0.42 8.23 -13.63
CA LYS A 77 0.40 9.45 -13.77
C LYS A 77 1.84 9.15 -14.17
N ILE A 78 2.40 8.04 -13.70
CA ILE A 78 3.73 7.59 -14.14
C ILE A 78 3.67 7.28 -15.64
N ASN A 79 2.63 6.55 -16.06
CA ASN A 79 2.40 6.18 -17.46
C ASN A 79 2.18 7.41 -18.35
N ALA A 80 1.38 8.36 -17.89
CA ALA A 80 1.11 9.59 -18.64
C ALA A 80 2.38 10.42 -18.86
N GLU A 81 3.26 10.52 -17.86
CA GLU A 81 4.55 11.22 -17.99
C GLU A 81 5.50 10.47 -18.91
N ALA A 82 5.61 9.15 -18.79
CA ALA A 82 6.43 8.33 -19.68
C ALA A 82 5.96 8.45 -21.15
N LEU A 83 4.65 8.38 -21.40
CA LEU A 83 4.08 8.55 -22.73
C LEU A 83 4.32 9.97 -23.28
N ARG A 84 4.25 11.00 -22.43
CA ARG A 84 4.57 12.39 -22.82
C ARG A 84 6.03 12.50 -23.27
N ARG A 85 6.97 11.89 -22.55
CA ARG A 85 8.39 11.84 -22.91
C ARG A 85 8.61 11.11 -24.23
N GLN A 86 7.97 9.94 -24.39
CA GLN A 86 8.05 9.16 -25.63
C GLN A 86 7.55 9.97 -26.84
N LYS A 87 6.40 10.64 -26.72
CA LYS A 87 5.85 11.51 -27.77
C LYS A 87 6.73 12.73 -28.08
N ALA A 88 7.52 13.18 -27.11
CA ALA A 88 8.51 14.25 -27.27
C ALA A 88 9.85 13.77 -27.88
N GLY A 89 9.97 12.49 -28.21
CA GLY A 89 11.16 11.92 -28.85
C GLY A 89 12.22 11.39 -27.90
N SER A 90 11.89 11.19 -26.61
CA SER A 90 12.79 10.47 -25.70
C SER A 90 13.04 9.04 -26.24
N PRO A 91 14.32 8.59 -26.28
CA PRO A 91 14.64 7.24 -26.75
C PRO A 91 14.12 6.18 -25.76
N GLY A 92 13.91 4.96 -26.26
CA GLY A 92 13.50 3.82 -25.45
C GLY A 92 12.03 3.41 -25.61
N THR A 93 11.72 2.24 -25.08
CA THR A 93 10.37 1.69 -24.97
C THR A 93 9.57 2.45 -23.90
N LEU A 94 8.24 2.31 -23.91
CA LEU A 94 7.40 2.92 -22.87
C LEU A 94 7.74 2.39 -21.47
N GLU A 95 8.07 1.10 -21.37
CA GLU A 95 8.46 0.44 -20.13
C GLU A 95 9.78 1.01 -19.58
N GLU A 96 10.80 1.19 -20.44
CA GLU A 96 12.06 1.84 -20.04
C GLU A 96 11.82 3.26 -19.51
N LEU A 97 10.97 4.05 -20.16
CA LEU A 97 10.64 5.41 -19.72
C LEU A 97 9.84 5.44 -18.40
N ILE A 98 9.00 4.43 -18.14
CA ILE A 98 8.33 4.25 -16.85
C ILE A 98 9.36 3.95 -15.77
N HIS A 99 10.28 3.01 -16.02
CA HIS A 99 11.36 2.69 -15.08
C HIS A 99 12.26 3.88 -14.79
N GLU A 100 12.64 4.66 -15.81
CA GLU A 100 13.40 5.90 -15.64
C GLU A 100 12.65 6.90 -14.76
N ARG A 101 11.38 7.16 -15.04
CA ARG A 101 10.56 8.09 -14.25
C ARG A 101 10.42 7.64 -12.80
N THR A 102 10.19 6.35 -12.58
CA THR A 102 10.12 5.75 -11.26
C THR A 102 11.45 5.90 -10.52
N ASN A 103 12.58 5.59 -11.16
CA ASN A 103 13.91 5.73 -10.57
C ASN A 103 14.23 7.18 -10.19
N GLU A 104 13.94 8.14 -11.07
CA GLU A 104 14.08 9.58 -10.78
C GLU A 104 13.30 9.98 -9.54
N THR A 105 12.04 9.55 -9.44
CA THR A 105 11.14 9.96 -8.37
C THR A 105 11.48 9.27 -7.04
N ILE A 106 11.90 7.99 -7.08
CA ILE A 106 12.45 7.28 -5.92
C ILE A 106 13.71 8.00 -5.42
N ALA A 107 14.64 8.37 -6.31
CA ALA A 107 15.86 9.08 -5.93
C ALA A 107 15.55 10.45 -5.27
N GLN A 108 14.55 11.17 -5.77
CA GLN A 108 14.09 12.41 -5.16
C GLN A 108 13.47 12.17 -3.78
N TYR A 109 12.60 11.16 -3.65
CA TYR A 109 11.98 10.78 -2.38
C TYR A 109 13.03 10.40 -1.34
N HIS A 110 14.00 9.59 -1.75
CA HIS A 110 15.18 9.22 -0.97
C HIS A 110 15.96 10.43 -0.47
N ALA A 111 16.34 11.35 -1.35
CA ALA A 111 17.04 12.57 -0.98
C ALA A 111 16.25 13.43 0.03
N ASP A 112 14.93 13.54 -0.16
CA ASP A 112 14.06 14.31 0.73
C ASP A 112 13.95 13.65 2.13
N MET A 113 13.76 12.33 2.19
CA MET A 113 13.67 11.62 3.47
C MET A 113 15.01 11.57 4.21
N ASP A 114 16.12 11.49 3.49
CA ASP A 114 17.48 11.57 4.06
C ASP A 114 17.74 12.95 4.68
N ALA A 115 17.33 14.02 4.01
CA ALA A 115 17.46 15.37 4.53
C ALA A 115 16.61 15.62 5.80
N LEU A 116 15.53 14.85 5.97
CA LEU A 116 14.74 14.82 7.22
C LEU A 116 15.35 13.92 8.31
N GLY A 117 16.44 13.20 8.02
CA GLY A 117 17.12 12.31 8.96
C GLY A 117 16.41 10.97 9.20
N ALA A 118 15.47 10.59 8.33
CA ALA A 118 14.78 9.30 8.43
C ALA A 118 15.73 8.14 8.09
N MET A 119 15.67 7.04 8.84
CA MET A 119 16.39 5.82 8.46
C MET A 119 15.74 5.19 7.23
N ARG A 120 16.55 4.48 6.45
CA ARG A 120 16.03 3.63 5.38
C ARG A 120 15.40 2.35 5.95
N PRO A 121 14.31 1.87 5.33
CA PRO A 121 13.82 0.51 5.55
C PRO A 121 14.90 -0.52 5.20
N ASP A 122 14.83 -1.71 5.80
CA ASP A 122 15.70 -2.84 5.43
C ASP A 122 15.32 -3.38 4.04
N HIS A 123 14.04 -3.27 3.67
CA HIS A 123 13.55 -3.61 2.34
C HIS A 123 12.61 -2.54 1.76
N GLU A 124 12.84 -2.17 0.51
CA GLU A 124 12.02 -1.22 -0.25
C GLU A 124 11.49 -1.83 -1.56
N PRO A 125 10.57 -2.83 -1.48
CA PRO A 125 10.10 -3.55 -2.66
C PRO A 125 9.29 -2.66 -3.60
N ARG A 126 9.41 -2.88 -4.91
CA ARG A 126 8.60 -2.19 -5.94
C ARG A 126 7.47 -3.09 -6.41
N ALA A 127 6.30 -2.52 -6.68
CA ALA A 127 5.16 -3.29 -7.17
C ALA A 127 5.48 -4.04 -8.48
N THR A 128 6.23 -3.41 -9.39
CA THR A 128 6.66 -4.03 -10.67
C THR A 128 7.55 -5.27 -10.49
N GLU A 129 8.24 -5.41 -9.36
CA GLU A 129 9.14 -6.54 -9.06
C GLU A 129 8.39 -7.76 -8.47
N TYR A 130 7.12 -7.59 -8.08
CA TYR A 130 6.32 -8.60 -7.37
C TYR A 130 5.07 -9.05 -8.14
N ILE A 131 5.02 -8.78 -9.45
CA ILE A 131 3.87 -9.15 -10.30
C ILE A 131 3.58 -10.64 -10.25
N GLY A 132 4.61 -11.49 -10.25
CA GLY A 132 4.44 -12.95 -10.17
C GLY A 132 3.73 -13.38 -8.88
N GLN A 133 4.13 -12.81 -7.74
CA GLN A 133 3.53 -13.07 -6.44
C GLN A 133 2.08 -12.56 -6.38
N MET A 134 1.80 -11.39 -6.97
CA MET A 134 0.43 -10.88 -7.08
C MET A 134 -0.45 -11.82 -7.92
N VAL A 135 0.01 -12.25 -9.09
CA VAL A 135 -0.72 -13.21 -9.95
C VAL A 135 -0.96 -14.53 -9.22
N ALA A 136 0.03 -15.04 -8.49
CA ALA A 136 -0.11 -16.28 -7.71
C ALA A 136 -1.17 -16.14 -6.60
N MET A 137 -1.15 -15.03 -5.84
CA MET A 137 -2.13 -14.76 -4.80
C MET A 137 -3.55 -14.64 -5.37
N ILE A 138 -3.71 -13.94 -6.49
CA ILE A 138 -5.01 -13.78 -7.16
C ILE A 138 -5.54 -15.14 -7.64
N ALA A 139 -4.69 -15.98 -8.24
CA ALA A 139 -5.09 -17.33 -8.65
C ALA A 139 -5.55 -18.19 -7.45
N GLY A 140 -4.87 -18.07 -6.31
CA GLY A 140 -5.30 -18.69 -5.05
C GLY A 140 -6.67 -18.20 -4.60
N LEU A 141 -6.89 -16.88 -4.61
CA LEU A 141 -8.17 -16.26 -4.22
C LEU A 141 -9.33 -16.73 -5.12
N ILE A 142 -9.11 -16.84 -6.44
CA ILE A 142 -10.11 -17.40 -7.37
C ILE A 142 -10.41 -18.85 -7.00
N THR A 143 -9.38 -19.67 -6.80
CA THR A 143 -9.54 -21.10 -6.45
C THR A 143 -10.35 -21.29 -5.16
N SER A 144 -10.16 -20.40 -4.18
CA SER A 144 -10.93 -20.38 -2.92
C SER A 144 -12.29 -19.66 -3.00
N ASN A 145 -12.72 -19.25 -4.19
CA ASN A 145 -13.99 -18.52 -4.43
C ASN A 145 -14.09 -17.15 -3.72
N HIS A 146 -12.94 -16.53 -3.43
CA HIS A 146 -12.83 -15.17 -2.90
C HIS A 146 -12.60 -14.12 -3.99
N ALA A 147 -12.36 -14.54 -5.23
CA ALA A 147 -12.25 -13.67 -6.39
C ALA A 147 -12.93 -14.28 -7.63
N TYR A 148 -13.21 -13.45 -8.62
CA TYR A 148 -13.81 -13.86 -9.89
C TYR A 148 -13.31 -13.01 -11.06
N GLU A 149 -13.31 -13.58 -12.25
CA GLU A 149 -13.02 -12.88 -13.49
C GLU A 149 -14.31 -12.30 -14.10
N ALA A 150 -14.27 -11.06 -14.56
CA ALA A 150 -15.36 -10.44 -15.30
C ALA A 150 -14.82 -9.39 -16.28
N ALA A 151 -15.17 -9.52 -17.57
CA ALA A 151 -14.76 -8.59 -18.63
C ALA A 151 -13.24 -8.29 -18.63
N GLY A 152 -12.40 -9.33 -18.50
CA GLY A 152 -10.94 -9.24 -18.44
C GLY A 152 -10.37 -8.68 -17.12
N HIS A 153 -11.20 -8.27 -16.17
CA HIS A 153 -10.79 -7.92 -14.83
C HIS A 153 -10.81 -9.15 -13.93
N VAL A 154 -10.03 -9.12 -12.86
CA VAL A 154 -10.24 -9.98 -11.70
C VAL A 154 -10.63 -9.12 -10.52
N LEU A 155 -11.69 -9.48 -9.83
CA LEU A 155 -12.24 -8.77 -8.69
C LEU A 155 -12.23 -9.63 -7.44
N PHE A 156 -12.00 -9.00 -6.29
CA PHE A 156 -12.23 -9.61 -4.99
C PHE A 156 -13.71 -9.51 -4.64
N ARG A 157 -14.30 -10.63 -4.22
CA ARG A 157 -15.70 -10.72 -3.78
C ARG A 157 -15.79 -10.32 -2.31
N VAL A 158 -16.13 -9.07 -2.01
CA VAL A 158 -16.14 -8.53 -0.64
C VAL A 158 -17.04 -9.37 0.28
N ARG A 159 -18.22 -9.76 -0.18
CA ARG A 159 -19.18 -10.56 0.62
C ARG A 159 -18.69 -11.98 0.96
N SER A 160 -17.64 -12.46 0.31
CA SER A 160 -17.03 -13.75 0.65
C SER A 160 -16.21 -13.70 1.95
N TYR A 161 -15.78 -12.50 2.39
CA TYR A 161 -15.06 -12.28 3.63
C TYR A 161 -15.97 -11.65 4.69
N LYS A 162 -16.44 -12.45 5.65
CA LYS A 162 -17.43 -12.05 6.67
C LYS A 162 -16.95 -10.95 7.62
N ASP A 163 -15.64 -10.77 7.72
CA ASP A 163 -14.98 -9.85 8.65
C ASP A 163 -14.61 -8.51 7.99
N TYR A 164 -15.02 -8.29 6.75
CA TYR A 164 -14.76 -7.06 6.01
C TYR A 164 -15.38 -5.85 6.72
N GLY A 165 -14.60 -4.78 6.89
CA GLY A 165 -15.03 -3.54 7.55
C GLY A 165 -14.68 -3.45 9.03
N LYS A 166 -14.12 -4.51 9.64
CA LYS A 166 -13.76 -4.51 11.07
C LYS A 166 -12.64 -3.52 11.41
N LEU A 167 -11.68 -3.30 10.50
CA LEU A 167 -10.58 -2.37 10.76
C LEU A 167 -11.11 -0.93 10.84
N SER A 168 -11.82 -0.50 9.81
CA SER A 168 -12.43 0.83 9.70
C SER A 168 -13.63 1.03 10.62
N GLY A 169 -14.33 -0.05 11.00
CA GLY A 169 -15.54 -0.01 11.80
C GLY A 169 -16.77 0.40 11.00
N ARG A 170 -16.75 0.18 9.70
CA ARG A 170 -17.83 0.49 8.77
C ARG A 170 -18.52 -0.80 8.33
N SER A 171 -19.85 -0.84 8.34
CA SER A 171 -20.56 -1.96 7.74
C SER A 171 -20.58 -1.81 6.22
N VAL A 172 -20.57 -2.93 5.49
CA VAL A 172 -20.64 -2.94 4.01
C VAL A 172 -21.89 -2.22 3.51
N ASP A 173 -23.02 -2.43 4.16
CA ASP A 173 -24.30 -1.85 3.74
C ASP A 173 -24.35 -0.33 3.99
N ASP A 174 -23.77 0.18 5.08
CA ASP A 174 -23.65 1.63 5.32
C ASP A 174 -22.76 2.30 4.27
N MET A 175 -21.71 1.61 3.82
CA MET A 175 -20.81 2.11 2.78
C MET A 175 -21.50 2.21 1.43
N ILE A 176 -22.34 1.21 1.08
CA ILE A 176 -23.14 1.23 -0.15
C ILE A 176 -24.20 2.33 -0.08
N ALA A 177 -24.91 2.49 1.04
CA ALA A 177 -25.94 3.53 1.19
C ALA A 177 -25.37 4.96 1.06
N GLY A 178 -24.12 5.17 1.47
CA GLY A 178 -23.41 6.44 1.29
C GLY A 178 -22.80 6.65 -0.11
N ALA A 179 -22.52 5.56 -0.83
CA ALA A 179 -21.94 5.60 -2.17
C ALA A 179 -23.04 5.87 -3.22
N ARG A 180 -23.25 7.14 -3.57
CA ARG A 180 -24.02 7.54 -4.76
C ARG A 180 -23.24 7.23 -6.06
N VAL A 181 -22.84 5.97 -6.25
CA VAL A 181 -21.97 5.56 -7.37
C VAL A 181 -22.67 4.49 -8.20
N GLU A 182 -22.71 4.70 -9.51
CA GLU A 182 -23.16 3.72 -10.48
C GLU A 182 -22.20 2.52 -10.46
N VAL A 183 -22.74 1.33 -10.22
CA VAL A 183 -21.93 0.11 -10.14
C VAL A 183 -21.35 -0.15 -11.53
N ALA A 184 -20.02 -0.27 -11.61
CA ALA A 184 -19.39 -0.69 -12.86
C ALA A 184 -20.00 -2.04 -13.30
N PRO A 185 -20.44 -2.19 -14.56
CA PRO A 185 -21.31 -3.29 -14.98
C PRO A 185 -20.69 -4.68 -14.86
N PHE A 186 -19.37 -4.76 -14.66
CA PHE A 186 -18.62 -5.99 -14.48
C PHE A 186 -18.51 -6.45 -13.02
N LYS A 187 -19.07 -5.71 -12.04
CA LYS A 187 -19.06 -6.11 -10.64
C LYS A 187 -20.34 -6.86 -10.26
N GLU A 188 -20.19 -7.99 -9.57
CA GLU A 188 -21.29 -8.69 -8.89
C GLU A 188 -21.85 -7.86 -7.71
N ASP A 189 -20.98 -7.15 -6.99
CA ASP A 189 -21.35 -6.26 -5.89
C ASP A 189 -20.63 -4.88 -6.01
N PRO A 190 -21.29 -3.74 -5.70
CA PRO A 190 -20.68 -2.41 -5.72
C PRO A 190 -19.33 -2.31 -5.00
N MET A 191 -19.19 -3.06 -3.90
CA MET A 191 -18.01 -3.01 -3.01
C MET A 191 -16.86 -3.89 -3.48
N ASP A 192 -17.10 -4.81 -4.42
CA ASP A 192 -16.05 -5.64 -4.99
C ASP A 192 -14.97 -4.75 -5.62
N PHE A 193 -13.71 -5.09 -5.39
CA PHE A 193 -12.59 -4.27 -5.81
C PHE A 193 -11.64 -5.03 -6.72
N VAL A 194 -10.98 -4.28 -7.59
CA VAL A 194 -10.09 -4.85 -8.61
C VAL A 194 -8.84 -5.42 -7.96
N LEU A 195 -8.53 -6.67 -8.31
CA LEU A 195 -7.26 -7.34 -8.06
C LEU A 195 -6.35 -7.25 -9.29
N TRP A 196 -6.93 -7.37 -10.49
CA TRP A 196 -6.25 -7.26 -11.77
C TRP A 196 -7.13 -6.53 -12.77
N LYS A 197 -6.58 -5.58 -13.52
CA LYS A 197 -7.29 -4.86 -14.60
C LYS A 197 -6.60 -5.03 -15.95
N PRO A 198 -7.37 -5.13 -17.06
CA PRO A 198 -6.81 -5.12 -18.40
C PRO A 198 -5.89 -3.94 -18.65
N SER A 199 -4.93 -4.10 -19.53
CA SER A 199 -4.05 -3.01 -19.98
C SER A 199 -3.94 -3.03 -21.50
N THR A 200 -4.05 -1.84 -22.08
CA THR A 200 -3.86 -1.64 -23.52
C THR A 200 -2.37 -1.59 -23.88
N ASP A 201 -2.04 -1.59 -25.18
CA ASP A 201 -0.65 -1.41 -25.65
C ASP A 201 -0.08 0.00 -25.34
N GLN A 202 -0.93 0.93 -24.89
CA GLN A 202 -0.53 2.28 -24.48
C GLN A 202 -0.35 2.41 -22.96
N GLU A 203 -0.55 1.31 -22.22
CA GLU A 203 -0.37 1.21 -20.78
C GLU A 203 0.66 0.11 -20.46
N PRO A 204 1.38 0.20 -19.33
CA PRO A 204 2.15 -0.93 -18.85
C PRO A 204 1.22 -2.11 -18.57
N GLY A 205 1.71 -3.31 -18.87
CA GLY A 205 0.98 -4.53 -18.61
C GLY A 205 1.90 -5.73 -18.61
N TRP A 206 1.47 -6.75 -17.89
CA TRP A 206 2.13 -8.03 -17.76
C TRP A 206 1.18 -9.14 -18.19
N ASP A 207 1.75 -10.24 -18.67
CA ASP A 207 0.97 -11.41 -19.02
C ASP A 207 0.48 -12.12 -17.75
N SER A 208 -0.78 -12.57 -17.79
CA SER A 208 -1.40 -13.30 -16.70
C SER A 208 -2.38 -14.34 -17.25
N PRO A 209 -2.86 -15.29 -16.42
CA PRO A 209 -3.90 -16.24 -16.83
C PRO A 209 -5.20 -15.59 -17.32
N TRP A 210 -5.43 -14.32 -16.99
CA TRP A 210 -6.64 -13.55 -17.35
C TRP A 210 -6.38 -12.55 -18.48
N GLY A 211 -5.27 -12.72 -19.20
CA GLY A 211 -4.81 -11.80 -20.24
C GLY A 211 -3.87 -10.72 -19.74
N ARG A 212 -3.44 -9.86 -20.67
CA ARG A 212 -2.52 -8.76 -20.38
C ARG A 212 -3.19 -7.71 -19.49
N GLY A 213 -2.55 -7.38 -18.38
CA GLY A 213 -3.09 -6.41 -17.44
C GLY A 213 -2.10 -5.93 -16.40
N ARG A 214 -2.61 -5.30 -15.34
CA ARG A 214 -1.82 -4.71 -14.27
C ARG A 214 -2.54 -4.86 -12.92
N PRO A 215 -1.81 -4.87 -11.80
CA PRO A 215 -2.41 -5.09 -10.49
C PRO A 215 -3.36 -3.96 -10.10
N GLY A 216 -4.33 -4.30 -9.25
CA GLY A 216 -5.05 -3.33 -8.44
C GLY A 216 -4.19 -2.84 -7.27
N TRP A 217 -4.42 -1.62 -6.82
CA TRP A 217 -3.56 -0.97 -5.81
C TRP A 217 -3.37 -1.80 -4.52
N HIS A 218 -4.42 -2.50 -4.04
CA HIS A 218 -4.39 -3.20 -2.76
C HIS A 218 -3.57 -4.49 -2.79
N ILE A 219 -3.63 -5.25 -3.91
CA ILE A 219 -2.99 -6.57 -3.99
C ILE A 219 -1.46 -6.48 -3.93
N GLU A 220 -0.92 -5.31 -4.31
CA GLU A 220 0.50 -5.02 -4.25
C GLU A 220 1.04 -5.23 -2.83
N CYS A 221 0.47 -4.53 -1.85
CA CYS A 221 0.94 -4.56 -0.47
C CYS A 221 0.70 -5.92 0.19
N SER A 222 -0.45 -6.58 -0.06
CA SER A 222 -0.69 -7.95 0.44
C SER A 222 0.36 -8.93 -0.06
N ALA A 223 0.68 -8.93 -1.35
CA ALA A 223 1.65 -9.85 -1.93
C ALA A 223 3.08 -9.56 -1.46
N MET A 224 3.51 -8.29 -1.46
CA MET A 224 4.85 -7.89 -1.01
C MET A 224 5.06 -8.16 0.49
N ALA A 225 4.06 -7.83 1.33
CA ALA A 225 4.14 -8.08 2.77
C ALA A 225 4.19 -9.58 3.08
N HIS A 226 3.38 -10.40 2.40
CA HIS A 226 3.44 -11.86 2.55
C HIS A 226 4.82 -12.42 2.16
N GLU A 227 5.35 -12.03 1.00
CA GLU A 227 6.64 -12.54 0.51
C GLU A 227 7.80 -12.18 1.45
N LEU A 228 7.81 -10.97 2.01
CA LEU A 228 8.91 -10.48 2.82
C LEU A 228 8.78 -10.81 4.31
N LEU A 229 7.56 -10.88 4.83
CA LEU A 229 7.30 -11.00 6.27
C LEU A 229 6.53 -12.26 6.67
N GLY A 230 6.00 -13.00 5.70
CA GLY A 230 5.17 -14.19 5.89
C GLY A 230 3.69 -13.89 6.16
N GLU A 231 2.91 -14.94 6.38
CA GLU A 231 1.45 -14.87 6.61
C GLU A 231 1.03 -14.17 7.91
N SER A 232 1.97 -13.99 8.85
CA SER A 232 1.75 -13.32 10.14
C SER A 232 2.98 -12.53 10.56
N PHE A 233 2.83 -11.22 10.72
CA PHE A 233 3.86 -10.30 11.20
C PHE A 233 3.30 -9.32 12.25
N ASP A 234 4.18 -8.51 12.83
CA ASP A 234 3.87 -7.76 14.03
C ASP A 234 3.06 -6.50 13.74
N ILE A 235 3.58 -5.61 12.90
CA ILE A 235 3.06 -4.25 12.74
C ILE A 235 2.80 -3.94 11.27
N HIS A 236 1.59 -3.46 10.96
CA HIS A 236 1.29 -2.81 9.68
C HIS A 236 0.94 -1.33 9.92
N GLY A 237 1.59 -0.43 9.18
CA GLY A 237 1.49 1.01 9.36
C GLY A 237 1.14 1.79 8.10
N GLY A 238 0.54 2.97 8.27
CA GLY A 238 0.31 3.91 7.17
C GLY A 238 -0.38 5.21 7.63
N GLY A 239 -0.73 6.07 6.69
CA GLY A 239 -1.60 7.23 6.94
C GLY A 239 -3.03 6.80 7.27
N LEU A 240 -3.80 7.61 8.01
CA LEU A 240 -5.20 7.32 8.35
C LEU A 240 -6.09 7.13 7.11
N ASP A 241 -5.79 7.81 6.01
CA ASP A 241 -6.45 7.61 4.71
C ASP A 241 -6.31 6.19 4.17
N LEU A 242 -5.24 5.47 4.53
CA LEU A 242 -5.04 4.09 4.09
C LEU A 242 -5.89 3.10 4.89
N GLN A 243 -6.42 3.47 6.07
CA GLN A 243 -7.25 2.57 6.86
C GLN A 243 -8.44 2.03 6.05
N PHE A 244 -9.05 2.88 5.22
CA PHE A 244 -10.09 2.46 4.30
C PHE A 244 -10.01 3.26 2.99
N PRO A 245 -10.06 2.59 1.81
CA PRO A 245 -10.29 1.15 1.65
C PRO A 245 -9.01 0.31 1.72
N HIS A 246 -7.81 0.90 1.69
CA HIS A 246 -6.58 0.20 1.35
C HIS A 246 -6.23 -0.95 2.30
N HIS A 247 -5.99 -0.66 3.58
CA HIS A 247 -5.65 -1.65 4.60
C HIS A 247 -6.80 -2.63 4.89
N GLU A 248 -8.06 -2.21 4.75
CA GLU A 248 -9.21 -3.12 4.87
C GLU A 248 -9.20 -4.17 3.75
N ASN A 249 -8.88 -3.75 2.53
CA ASN A 249 -8.75 -4.64 1.38
C ASN A 249 -7.56 -5.57 1.51
N GLU A 250 -6.41 -5.08 2.02
CA GLU A 250 -5.25 -5.93 2.27
C GLU A 250 -5.54 -7.02 3.31
N ILE A 251 -6.25 -6.68 4.39
CA ILE A 251 -6.70 -7.68 5.37
C ILE A 251 -7.55 -8.73 4.69
N ALA A 252 -8.52 -8.32 3.86
CA ALA A 252 -9.44 -9.24 3.20
C ALA A 252 -8.68 -10.18 2.23
N GLN A 253 -7.80 -9.62 1.39
CA GLN A 253 -6.94 -10.38 0.47
C GLN A 253 -6.06 -11.37 1.23
N SER A 254 -5.31 -10.90 2.22
CA SER A 254 -4.34 -11.72 2.94
C SER A 254 -5.01 -12.78 3.82
N ALA A 255 -6.12 -12.47 4.50
CA ALA A 255 -6.85 -13.44 5.32
C ALA A 255 -7.52 -14.53 4.47
N CYS A 256 -8.01 -14.19 3.28
CA CYS A 256 -8.60 -15.15 2.36
C CYS A 256 -7.55 -16.00 1.63
N ALA A 257 -6.39 -15.42 1.29
CA ALA A 257 -5.29 -16.16 0.68
C ALA A 257 -4.55 -17.06 1.68
N HIS A 258 -4.47 -16.64 2.94
CA HIS A 258 -3.72 -17.32 4.01
C HIS A 258 -4.58 -17.43 5.28
N PRO A 259 -5.56 -18.37 5.33
CA PRO A 259 -6.55 -18.44 6.41
C PRO A 259 -5.98 -18.83 7.79
N HIS A 260 -4.74 -19.33 7.84
CA HIS A 260 -4.03 -19.61 9.09
C HIS A 260 -3.18 -18.42 9.57
N GLY A 261 -2.96 -17.44 8.69
CA GLY A 261 -2.24 -16.22 8.98
C GLY A 261 -3.11 -15.16 9.66
N SER A 262 -2.46 -14.29 10.42
CA SER A 262 -3.09 -13.11 11.04
C SER A 262 -2.84 -11.81 10.24
N PHE A 263 -2.03 -11.90 9.18
CA PHE A 263 -1.45 -10.78 8.44
C PHE A 263 -0.66 -9.85 9.38
N ALA A 264 -1.30 -8.84 9.97
CA ALA A 264 -0.70 -7.99 11.01
C ALA A 264 -1.44 -8.08 12.34
N ARG A 265 -0.69 -8.18 13.45
CA ARG A 265 -1.23 -8.16 14.82
C ARG A 265 -1.58 -6.75 15.30
N TYR A 266 -0.75 -5.76 14.95
CA TYR A 266 -0.93 -4.36 15.33
C TYR A 266 -1.07 -3.47 14.10
N TRP A 267 -2.17 -2.72 14.04
CA TRP A 267 -2.44 -1.76 12.97
C TRP A 267 -2.27 -0.34 13.49
N LEU A 268 -1.37 0.43 12.89
CA LEU A 268 -1.02 1.76 13.35
C LEU A 268 -1.27 2.79 12.24
N HIS A 269 -1.97 3.87 12.57
CA HIS A 269 -2.29 4.91 11.61
C HIS A 269 -1.90 6.28 12.15
N ASN A 270 -1.13 7.05 11.38
CA ASN A 270 -0.88 8.44 11.72
C ASN A 270 -2.00 9.34 11.22
N GLU A 271 -2.34 10.35 12.01
CA GLU A 271 -3.33 11.36 11.63
C GLU A 271 -2.90 12.19 10.42
N MET A 272 -3.89 12.81 9.79
CA MET A 272 -3.71 13.72 8.66
C MET A 272 -2.93 14.98 9.05
N LEU A 273 -2.07 15.46 8.15
CA LEU A 273 -1.47 16.80 8.29
C LEU A 273 -2.50 17.88 7.96
N GLN A 274 -2.51 18.90 8.81
CA GLN A 274 -3.24 20.14 8.57
C GLN A 274 -2.22 21.27 8.41
N VAL A 275 -2.43 22.13 7.41
CA VAL A 275 -1.70 23.38 7.24
C VAL A 275 -2.66 24.50 7.60
N GLU A 276 -2.33 25.27 8.64
CA GLU A 276 -3.19 26.34 9.17
C GLU A 276 -4.63 25.87 9.49
N GLY A 277 -4.75 24.66 10.06
CA GLY A 277 -6.04 24.06 10.41
C GLY A 277 -6.85 23.53 9.22
N LYS A 278 -6.33 23.61 7.98
CA LYS A 278 -6.97 23.08 6.77
C LYS A 278 -6.25 21.85 6.26
N LYS A 279 -7.00 20.93 5.63
CA LYS A 279 -6.42 19.81 4.88
C LYS A 279 -5.51 20.35 3.77
N MET A 280 -4.36 19.72 3.58
CA MET A 280 -3.45 20.02 2.48
C MET A 280 -4.09 19.67 1.13
N SER A 281 -4.08 20.59 0.17
CA SER A 281 -4.56 20.38 -1.20
C SER A 281 -3.89 21.35 -2.17
N LYS A 282 -3.55 20.88 -3.39
CA LYS A 282 -3.08 21.76 -4.48
C LYS A 282 -4.09 22.88 -4.78
N SER A 283 -5.40 22.59 -4.73
CA SER A 283 -6.46 23.57 -5.03
C SER A 283 -6.61 24.68 -3.98
N LEU A 284 -6.13 24.46 -2.75
CA LEU A 284 -6.18 25.45 -1.67
C LEU A 284 -4.89 26.27 -1.58
N GLY A 285 -3.91 26.03 -2.47
CA GLY A 285 -2.62 26.71 -2.45
C GLY A 285 -1.75 26.39 -1.23
N ASN A 286 -2.14 25.44 -0.38
CA ASN A 286 -1.44 25.07 0.86
C ASN A 286 -0.68 23.74 0.72
N PHE A 287 -0.27 23.40 -0.51
CA PHE A 287 0.49 22.20 -0.83
C PHE A 287 1.98 22.53 -0.86
N PHE A 288 2.76 21.82 -0.05
CA PHE A 288 4.20 22.00 0.04
C PHE A 288 4.91 20.66 -0.12
N THR A 289 5.93 20.64 -0.99
CA THR A 289 6.91 19.56 -1.03
C THR A 289 7.84 19.64 0.18
N VAL A 290 8.51 18.54 0.51
CA VAL A 290 9.53 18.56 1.59
C VAL A 290 10.61 19.60 1.29
N ARG A 291 11.04 19.68 0.03
CA ARG A 291 12.09 20.61 -0.42
C ARG A 291 11.65 22.07 -0.49
N ASP A 292 10.36 22.37 -0.60
CA ASP A 292 9.90 23.76 -0.52
C ASP A 292 10.16 24.36 0.87
N LEU A 293 10.35 23.51 1.89
CA LEU A 293 10.45 23.90 3.29
C LEU A 293 11.81 23.61 3.96
N LEU A 294 12.71 22.90 3.27
CA LEU A 294 14.11 22.70 3.68
C LEU A 294 14.98 23.81 3.10
#